data_AF-A0A4W5P3B9-F1
#
_entry.id   AF-A0A4W5P3B9-F1
#
_cell.length_a   1.000
_cell.length_b   1.000
_cell.length_c   1.000
_cell.angle_alpha   90.00
_cell.angle_beta   90.00
_cell.angle_gamma   90.00
#
_symmetry.space_group_name_H-M   'P 1'
#
loop_
_entity.id
_entity.type
_entity.pdbx_description
1 polymer ?
#
loop_
_entity_poly.entity_id
_entity_poly.type
_entity_poly.pdbx_seq_one_letter_code
_entity_poly.pdbx_strand_id
1 'polypeptide(L)'
;MVLALLGVWSSVAVVWLDLVDYDNVIGKLSAYDADGDGDFDVEDAKVLLGKCIFNNDLFVTSTLNVTLIHPIAHLYKVLFLVSAKKKKPKLLNKFEKTIKTEIDAAEKLRKKGKVEEAVRAFDTLVQQYPQSPRCRYGKALAEDDLAEKMRSNDMLLKALSTYKEASALPNATPDLIKATLKKRAERQQFLGRQRGALATLQKLVQIFPEDMALKNDLGVAHLLIGDNKSAKRVYEEVLAIAPSNGFAKVHYGFILKSENKIAESIPFLRDGLESGDPGTDDGRFYFHLGDALQRMGDDSAYKWYERGHQRGHFASVWQRSLYNVDGLKAQPWWTPKDTGYMDLVKTLERNWRTIRDEALSVMDKTTGLFVPEEENLREKGEWGQFTLWQQGKKAGESCRSVPKTCGLLEHYPEATGCKRGQIKFSVMQPGTHVWPHTGPTNCRLRMHLGLVIPKTGCKIRCTNDTRAWEEGKVLVFDDSFEHEVWQDADSYRLIFIVDVWHPELTQYQRQTLSPI
;
A
#
# COMPACT_ATOMS: atom_id res chain seq x y z
N MET A 1 -3.83 -24.55 -22.64
CA MET A 1 -3.84 -24.44 -21.16
C MET A 1 -2.44 -24.23 -20.54
N VAL A 2 -1.35 -24.23 -21.33
CA VAL A 2 0.02 -23.94 -20.85
C VAL A 2 0.48 -22.49 -21.18
N LEU A 3 -0.25 -21.77 -22.04
CA LEU A 3 0.04 -20.37 -22.39
C LEU A 3 -0.68 -19.33 -21.52
N ALA A 4 -1.65 -19.75 -20.69
CA ALA A 4 -2.36 -18.86 -19.76
C ALA A 4 -1.57 -18.58 -18.46
N LEU A 5 -0.51 -19.33 -18.19
CA LEU A 5 0.33 -19.19 -16.98
C LEU A 5 1.58 -18.31 -17.20
N LEU A 6 1.96 -18.04 -18.46
CA LEU A 6 3.10 -17.18 -18.80
C LEU A 6 2.75 -15.68 -18.75
N GLY A 7 1.50 -15.30 -19.02
CA GLY A 7 1.04 -13.90 -18.92
C GLY A 7 0.92 -13.36 -17.49
N VAL A 8 0.87 -14.26 -16.49
CA VAL A 8 0.82 -13.92 -15.06
C VAL A 8 2.23 -13.68 -14.48
N TRP A 9 3.30 -14.06 -15.20
CA TRP A 9 4.67 -14.02 -14.71
C TRP A 9 5.47 -12.78 -15.14
N SER A 10 5.17 -12.20 -16.30
CA SER A 10 5.85 -10.99 -16.76
C SER A 10 5.41 -9.72 -16.02
N SER A 11 4.36 -9.80 -15.20
CA SER A 11 3.67 -8.67 -14.56
C SER A 11 4.15 -8.30 -13.16
N VAL A 12 4.93 -9.16 -12.51
CA VAL A 12 5.59 -8.87 -11.22
C VAL A 12 6.98 -8.23 -11.42
N ALA A 13 7.51 -8.27 -12.66
CA ALA A 13 8.92 -8.03 -12.93
C ALA A 13 9.37 -6.56 -13.00
N VAL A 14 8.44 -5.61 -13.15
CA VAL A 14 8.77 -4.18 -13.37
C VAL A 14 8.39 -3.28 -12.19
N VAL A 15 7.69 -3.79 -11.18
CA VAL A 15 7.32 -3.00 -9.98
C VAL A 15 8.46 -2.96 -8.93
N TRP A 16 9.61 -3.58 -9.21
CA TRP A 16 10.74 -3.68 -8.25
C TRP A 16 12.11 -3.40 -8.84
N LEU A 17 12.21 -3.13 -10.14
CA LEU A 17 13.47 -2.73 -10.76
C LEU A 17 13.33 -1.29 -11.23
N ASP A 18 13.74 -0.37 -10.36
CA ASP A 18 14.26 0.93 -10.79
C ASP A 18 15.38 0.67 -11.80
N LEU A 19 15.05 0.68 -13.09
CA LEU A 19 16.02 0.98 -14.14
C LEU A 19 16.26 2.49 -14.11
N VAL A 20 16.93 2.94 -13.05
CA VAL A 20 17.89 4.01 -13.23
C VAL A 20 19.03 3.37 -14.02
N ASP A 21 19.23 3.89 -15.23
CA ASP A 21 20.40 3.60 -16.05
C ASP A 21 21.66 4.01 -15.26
N TYR A 22 22.19 3.06 -14.49
CA TYR A 22 23.27 3.27 -13.52
C TYR A 22 24.54 3.81 -14.21
N ASP A 23 24.74 3.45 -15.49
CA ASP A 23 25.87 3.91 -16.30
C ASP A 23 25.80 5.42 -16.63
N ASN A 24 24.60 5.99 -16.69
CA ASN A 24 24.40 7.43 -16.94
C ASN A 24 24.56 8.32 -15.68
N VAL A 25 24.55 7.72 -14.48
CA VAL A 25 24.75 8.43 -13.20
C VAL A 25 26.22 8.36 -12.75
N ILE A 26 26.90 7.22 -12.94
CA ILE A 26 28.33 7.06 -12.60
C ILE A 26 29.20 8.02 -13.44
N GLY A 27 28.86 8.23 -14.72
CA GLY A 27 29.56 9.19 -15.57
C GLY A 27 29.45 10.66 -15.11
N LYS A 28 28.50 11.00 -14.23
CA LYS A 28 28.32 12.36 -13.67
C LYS A 28 28.84 12.52 -12.25
N LEU A 29 29.21 11.44 -11.56
CA LEU A 29 29.74 11.46 -10.19
C LEU A 29 31.27 11.31 -10.12
N SER A 30 31.96 11.08 -11.24
CA SER A 30 33.42 11.09 -11.35
C SER A 30 34.08 12.41 -10.89
N ALA A 31 33.31 13.50 -10.77
CA ALA A 31 33.78 14.75 -10.17
C ALA A 31 33.90 14.70 -8.63
N TYR A 32 33.45 13.62 -7.99
CA TYR A 32 33.41 13.43 -6.53
C TYR A 32 34.18 12.21 -6.04
N ASP A 33 35.00 11.61 -6.91
CA ASP A 33 36.04 10.63 -6.57
C ASP A 33 37.09 11.33 -5.69
N ALA A 34 36.95 11.11 -4.38
CA ALA A 34 37.70 11.79 -3.34
C ALA A 34 38.94 10.99 -2.92
N ASP A 35 38.99 9.68 -3.18
CA ASP A 35 40.15 8.83 -2.90
C ASP A 35 40.96 8.41 -4.15
N GLY A 36 40.44 8.68 -5.35
CA GLY A 36 41.14 8.64 -6.63
C GLY A 36 41.13 7.28 -7.33
N ASP A 37 40.19 6.39 -7.00
CA ASP A 37 40.13 5.03 -7.54
C ASP A 37 39.28 4.88 -8.82
N GLY A 38 38.58 5.93 -9.23
CA GLY A 38 37.85 6.03 -10.50
C GLY A 38 36.37 5.64 -10.42
N ASP A 39 35.81 5.35 -9.25
CA ASP A 39 34.37 5.19 -9.05
C ASP A 39 33.88 5.78 -7.73
N PHE A 40 32.75 6.51 -7.76
CA PHE A 40 32.19 7.07 -6.55
C PHE A 40 31.67 5.98 -5.61
N ASP A 41 32.36 5.73 -4.51
CA ASP A 41 32.08 4.59 -3.64
C ASP A 41 31.86 4.97 -2.15
N VAL A 42 31.81 3.96 -1.28
CA VAL A 42 31.57 4.17 0.15
C VAL A 42 32.75 4.87 0.83
N GLU A 43 33.98 4.72 0.36
CA GLU A 43 35.17 5.41 0.84
C GLU A 43 35.16 6.90 0.46
N ASP A 44 34.72 7.26 -0.75
CA ASP A 44 34.51 8.67 -1.12
C ASP A 44 33.47 9.37 -0.26
N ALA A 45 32.34 8.69 -0.04
CA ALA A 45 31.28 9.19 0.82
C ALA A 45 31.79 9.46 2.25
N LYS A 46 32.79 8.70 2.72
CA LYS A 46 33.37 8.89 4.06
C LYS A 46 34.33 10.07 4.13
N VAL A 47 35.02 10.37 3.04
CA VAL A 47 35.87 11.56 2.89
C VAL A 47 35.01 12.82 2.82
N LEU A 48 33.95 12.80 1.99
CA LEU A 48 33.04 13.93 1.80
C LEU A 48 32.13 14.21 3.01
N LEU A 49 31.72 13.17 3.74
CA LEU A 49 30.87 13.30 4.93
C LEU A 49 31.67 13.52 6.23
N GLY A 50 32.99 13.77 6.13
CA GLY A 50 33.82 14.16 7.27
C GLY A 50 33.66 13.23 8.47
N LYS A 51 34.13 11.98 8.35
CA LYS A 51 34.09 11.00 9.43
C LYS A 51 34.67 11.54 10.75
N CYS A 52 33.77 11.86 11.68
CA CYS A 52 34.01 11.68 13.10
C CYS A 52 34.17 10.18 13.38
N ILE A 53 35.41 9.68 13.34
CA ILE A 53 35.82 8.49 14.10
C ILE A 53 36.93 8.93 15.04
N PHE A 54 36.57 9.16 16.30
CA PHE A 54 37.53 9.20 17.40
C PHE A 54 38.04 7.77 17.62
N ASN A 55 39.27 7.50 17.19
CA ASN A 55 40.11 6.46 17.76
C ASN A 55 41.28 7.15 18.48
N ASN A 56 41.57 6.68 19.68
CA ASN A 56 42.62 7.18 20.58
C ASN A 56 44.01 7.19 19.90
N ASP A 57 44.83 8.13 20.37
CA ASP A 57 46.29 8.26 20.19
C ASP A 57 46.78 8.88 18.87
N LEU A 58 46.81 10.22 18.82
CA LEU A 58 48.05 11.03 18.77
C LEU A 58 47.70 12.53 18.65
N PHE A 59 48.30 13.34 19.53
CA PHE A 59 48.31 14.80 19.43
C PHE A 59 49.18 15.24 18.24
N VAL A 60 48.62 16.01 17.30
CA VAL A 60 49.35 17.07 16.59
C VAL A 60 48.42 18.27 16.40
N THR A 61 48.86 19.39 16.93
CA THR A 61 48.23 20.72 16.87
C THR A 61 48.33 21.31 15.46
N SER A 62 47.22 21.74 14.88
CA SER A 62 47.23 22.89 13.99
C SER A 62 46.02 23.77 14.25
N THR A 63 46.33 25.05 14.40
CA THR A 63 45.48 26.14 14.87
C THR A 63 44.56 26.66 13.76
N LEU A 64 43.25 26.62 13.98
CA LEU A 64 42.35 27.63 13.41
C LEU A 64 41.26 27.99 14.42
N ASN A 65 41.30 29.25 14.83
CA ASN A 65 40.34 29.91 15.71
C ASN A 65 38.96 29.99 15.06
N VAL A 66 37.95 29.38 15.68
CA VAL A 66 36.58 29.93 15.67
C VAL A 66 35.98 29.75 17.07
N THR A 67 36.02 30.83 17.83
CA THR A 67 35.26 31.06 19.06
C THR A 67 33.77 31.17 18.73
N LEU A 68 32.93 30.18 19.11
CA LEU A 68 31.57 30.33 19.68
C LEU A 68 30.76 29.00 19.74
N ILE A 69 31.15 27.98 20.52
CA ILE A 69 30.20 26.91 20.89
C ILE A 69 30.49 26.38 22.30
N HIS A 70 29.87 26.97 23.32
CA HIS A 70 29.64 26.38 24.65
C HIS A 70 28.33 26.99 25.18
N PRO A 71 27.18 26.34 24.94
CA PRO A 71 26.67 25.34 25.89
C PRO A 71 25.95 24.14 25.24
N ILE A 72 26.37 23.68 24.05
CA ILE A 72 25.72 22.55 23.36
C ILE A 72 26.29 21.18 23.76
N ALA A 73 27.52 21.11 24.29
CA ALA A 73 28.17 19.85 24.64
C ALA A 73 27.55 19.12 25.85
N HIS A 74 26.79 19.82 26.71
CA HIS A 74 26.20 19.22 27.90
C HIS A 74 24.80 18.59 27.65
N LEU A 75 24.05 19.09 26.66
CA LEU A 75 22.71 18.57 26.31
C LEU A 75 22.78 17.25 25.52
N TYR A 76 23.80 17.08 24.67
CA TYR A 76 24.02 15.84 23.92
C TYR A 76 24.44 14.65 24.80
N LYS A 77 25.06 14.92 25.96
CA LYS A 77 25.49 13.87 26.90
C LYS A 77 24.34 13.31 27.75
N VAL A 78 23.26 14.08 27.91
CA VAL A 78 22.06 13.66 28.66
C VAL A 78 21.05 12.96 27.74
N LEU A 79 20.97 13.32 26.45
CA LEU A 79 20.09 12.63 25.50
C LEU A 79 20.60 11.24 25.04
N PHE A 80 21.85 10.89 25.35
CA PHE A 80 22.45 9.60 25.00
C PHE A 80 22.33 8.51 26.07
N LEU A 81 21.60 8.76 27.17
CA LEU A 81 21.55 7.85 28.32
C LEU A 81 20.34 6.93 28.44
N VAL A 82 19.43 6.87 27.46
CA VAL A 82 18.42 5.80 27.39
C VAL A 82 18.21 5.27 25.97
N SER A 83 19.30 4.93 25.27
CA SER A 83 19.21 3.90 24.23
C SER A 83 19.60 2.58 24.86
N ALA A 84 18.61 1.80 25.26
CA ALA A 84 18.84 0.44 25.72
C ALA A 84 19.60 -0.30 24.60
N LYS A 85 20.90 -0.58 24.81
CA LYS A 85 21.71 -1.38 23.89
C LYS A 85 20.95 -2.67 23.59
N LYS A 86 20.37 -2.78 22.39
CA LYS A 86 19.65 -3.99 21.95
C LYS A 86 20.62 -5.17 22.09
N LYS A 87 20.33 -6.09 23.01
CA LYS A 87 21.12 -7.32 23.17
C LYS A 87 21.16 -8.04 21.83
N LYS A 88 22.36 -8.42 21.38
CA LYS A 88 22.51 -9.22 20.15
C LYS A 88 21.70 -10.52 20.31
N PRO A 89 20.90 -10.91 19.30
CA PRO A 89 20.07 -12.10 19.39
C PRO A 89 20.95 -13.35 19.54
N LYS A 90 20.60 -14.19 20.52
CA LYS A 90 21.30 -15.45 20.80
C LYS A 90 20.75 -16.55 19.90
N LEU A 91 21.20 -16.59 18.65
CA LEU A 91 20.72 -17.55 17.64
C LEU A 91 21.34 -18.95 17.74
N LEU A 92 22.36 -19.14 18.60
CA LEU A 92 23.10 -20.40 18.73
C LEU A 92 22.82 -21.06 20.09
N ASN A 93 22.42 -22.32 20.07
CA ASN A 93 22.36 -23.18 21.25
C ASN A 93 23.77 -23.70 21.63
N LYS A 94 23.86 -24.55 22.67
CA LYS A 94 25.15 -25.05 23.17
C LYS A 94 25.92 -25.86 22.12
N PHE A 95 25.23 -26.69 21.34
CA PHE A 95 25.82 -27.50 20.28
C PHE A 95 26.24 -26.64 19.08
N GLU A 96 25.40 -25.72 18.64
CA GLU A 96 25.68 -24.87 17.47
C GLU A 96 26.87 -23.93 17.69
N LYS A 97 27.27 -23.68 18.94
CA LYS A 97 28.51 -22.97 19.25
C LYS A 97 29.76 -23.78 18.90
N THR A 98 29.71 -25.11 18.90
CA THR A 98 30.85 -25.96 18.55
C THR A 98 31.06 -26.03 17.04
N ILE A 99 29.99 -25.88 16.26
CA ILE A 99 30.01 -25.85 14.79
C ILE A 99 29.82 -24.43 14.21
N LYS A 100 30.16 -23.42 15.01
CA LYS A 100 29.91 -22.02 14.67
C LYS A 100 30.69 -21.60 13.41
N THR A 101 31.92 -22.07 13.27
CA THR A 101 32.81 -21.70 12.16
C THR A 101 32.22 -22.14 10.83
N GLU A 102 31.65 -23.35 10.76
CA GLU A 102 31.00 -23.89 9.57
C GLU A 102 29.70 -23.15 9.25
N ILE A 103 28.89 -22.83 10.27
CA ILE A 103 27.67 -22.01 10.11
C ILE A 103 28.02 -20.61 9.58
N ASP A 104 29.04 -19.97 10.15
CA ASP A 104 29.47 -18.62 9.75
C ASP A 104 30.06 -18.61 8.33
N ALA A 105 30.72 -19.70 7.91
CA ALA A 105 31.20 -19.85 6.53
C ALA A 105 30.04 -19.93 5.52
N ALA A 106 29.01 -20.72 5.80
CA ALA A 106 27.80 -20.80 4.97
C ALA A 106 27.03 -19.46 4.95
N GLU A 107 26.91 -18.80 6.10
CA GLU A 107 26.29 -17.47 6.21
C GLU A 107 27.07 -16.40 5.44
N LYS A 108 28.40 -16.50 5.40
CA LYS A 108 29.26 -15.60 4.62
C LYS A 108 29.02 -15.75 3.13
N LEU A 109 28.79 -16.96 2.62
CA LEU A 109 28.42 -17.18 1.22
C LEU A 109 27.10 -16.48 0.90
N ARG A 110 26.09 -16.65 1.77
CA ARG A 110 24.77 -16.01 1.62
C ARG A 110 24.89 -14.49 1.57
N LYS A 111 25.61 -13.89 2.52
CA LYS A 111 25.85 -12.44 2.60
C LYS A 111 26.66 -11.87 1.44
N LYS A 112 27.47 -12.69 0.75
CA LYS A 112 28.19 -12.32 -0.48
C LYS A 112 27.32 -12.45 -1.74
N GLY A 113 26.04 -12.80 -1.63
CA GLY A 113 25.16 -13.02 -2.78
C GLY A 113 25.39 -14.35 -3.51
N LYS A 114 26.27 -15.23 -3.00
CA LYS A 114 26.51 -16.57 -3.54
C LYS A 114 25.44 -17.55 -3.07
N VAL A 115 24.19 -17.23 -3.38
CA VAL A 115 23.00 -17.86 -2.79
C VAL A 115 22.94 -19.36 -3.09
N GLU A 116 23.24 -19.80 -4.30
CA GLU A 116 23.21 -21.22 -4.68
C GLU A 116 24.28 -22.03 -3.94
N GLU A 117 25.47 -21.45 -3.74
CA GLU A 117 26.52 -22.05 -2.92
C GLU A 117 26.10 -22.11 -1.44
N ALA A 118 25.43 -21.07 -0.93
CA ALA A 118 24.93 -21.02 0.44
C ALA A 118 23.84 -22.06 0.69
N VAL A 119 22.90 -22.26 -0.24
CA VAL A 119 21.89 -23.32 -0.16
C VAL A 119 22.56 -24.69 -0.08
N ARG A 120 23.53 -24.98 -0.96
CA ARG A 120 24.28 -26.24 -0.92
C ARG A 120 25.05 -26.43 0.39
N ALA A 121 25.72 -25.39 0.88
CA ALA A 121 26.46 -25.43 2.13
C ALA A 121 25.54 -25.71 3.33
N PHE A 122 24.39 -25.03 3.41
CA PHE A 122 23.41 -25.29 4.46
C PHE A 122 22.71 -26.65 4.30
N ASP A 123 22.51 -27.15 3.09
CA ASP A 123 22.02 -28.52 2.85
C ASP A 123 22.99 -29.56 3.42
N THR A 124 24.29 -29.41 3.17
CA THR A 124 25.32 -30.28 3.76
C THR A 124 25.31 -30.19 5.29
N LEU A 125 25.24 -28.99 5.86
CA LEU A 125 25.16 -28.81 7.31
C LEU A 125 23.90 -29.42 7.92
N VAL A 126 22.76 -29.34 7.24
CA VAL A 126 21.51 -29.96 7.69
C VAL A 126 21.57 -31.48 7.59
N GLN A 127 22.26 -32.05 6.60
CA GLN A 127 22.49 -33.49 6.50
C GLN A 127 23.41 -34.00 7.62
N GLN A 128 24.50 -33.29 7.90
CA GLN A 128 25.44 -33.63 8.98
C GLN A 128 24.83 -33.42 10.37
N TYR A 129 24.05 -32.35 10.53
CA TYR A 129 23.47 -31.91 11.80
C TYR A 129 21.95 -31.73 11.68
N PRO A 130 21.18 -32.82 11.54
CA PRO A 130 19.73 -32.75 11.27
C PRO A 130 18.92 -32.09 12.38
N GLN A 131 19.44 -32.13 13.61
CA GLN A 131 18.86 -31.55 14.82
C GLN A 131 19.41 -30.15 15.15
N SER A 132 20.02 -29.45 14.19
CA SER A 132 20.50 -28.07 14.37
C SER A 132 19.46 -27.05 13.88
N PRO A 133 18.68 -26.43 14.80
CA PRO A 133 17.80 -25.30 14.49
C PRO A 133 18.47 -24.21 13.65
N ARG A 134 19.70 -23.81 13.98
CA ARG A 134 20.42 -22.73 13.29
C ARG A 134 20.80 -23.11 11.86
N CYS A 135 21.24 -24.34 11.62
CA CYS A 135 21.55 -24.81 10.27
C CYS A 135 20.26 -24.86 9.42
N ARG A 136 19.16 -25.36 9.99
CA ARG A 136 17.85 -25.38 9.32
C ARG A 136 17.34 -23.98 9.02
N TYR A 137 17.49 -23.04 9.96
CA TYR A 137 17.15 -21.63 9.75
C TYR A 137 18.03 -20.97 8.69
N GLY A 138 19.33 -21.25 8.67
CA GLY A 138 20.26 -20.77 7.64
C GLY A 138 19.90 -21.27 6.25
N LYS A 139 19.52 -22.55 6.13
CA LYS A 139 18.95 -23.11 4.91
C LYS A 139 17.70 -22.35 4.47
N ALA A 140 16.76 -22.11 5.39
CA ALA A 140 15.53 -21.38 5.07
C ALA A 140 15.82 -19.96 4.55
N LEU A 141 16.76 -19.24 5.16
CA LEU A 141 17.20 -17.92 4.67
C LEU A 141 17.83 -17.99 3.27
N ALA A 142 18.69 -18.98 3.01
CA ALA A 142 19.31 -19.14 1.71
C ALA A 142 18.29 -19.54 0.62
N GLU A 143 17.29 -20.36 0.96
CA GLU A 143 16.16 -20.67 0.07
C GLU A 143 15.28 -19.45 -0.20
N ASP A 144 15.07 -18.58 0.81
CA ASP A 144 14.35 -17.32 0.69
C ASP A 144 15.07 -16.36 -0.27
N ASP A 145 16.37 -16.13 -0.06
CA ASP A 145 17.20 -15.32 -0.98
C ASP A 145 17.22 -15.90 -2.40
N LEU A 146 17.18 -17.23 -2.53
CA LEU A 146 17.13 -17.90 -3.83
C LEU A 146 15.77 -17.69 -4.49
N ALA A 147 14.70 -17.70 -3.71
CA ALA A 147 13.36 -17.40 -4.19
C ALA A 147 13.27 -15.96 -4.72
N GLU A 148 13.89 -14.99 -4.04
CA GLU A 148 13.97 -13.61 -4.51
C GLU A 148 14.79 -13.50 -5.81
N LYS A 149 15.97 -14.13 -5.86
CA LYS A 149 16.84 -14.14 -7.06
C LYS A 149 16.14 -14.77 -8.27
N MET A 150 15.44 -15.88 -8.08
CA MET A 150 14.73 -16.61 -9.14
C MET A 150 13.33 -16.06 -9.42
N ARG A 151 12.82 -15.15 -8.57
CA ARG A 151 11.42 -14.71 -8.54
C ARG A 151 10.43 -15.89 -8.51
N SER A 152 10.74 -16.91 -7.70
CA SER A 152 10.02 -18.19 -7.69
C SER A 152 9.17 -18.35 -6.43
N ASN A 153 7.84 -18.37 -6.61
CA ASN A 153 6.90 -18.68 -5.53
C ASN A 153 7.06 -20.11 -5.00
N ASP A 154 7.44 -21.07 -5.85
CA ASP A 154 7.66 -22.46 -5.44
C ASP A 154 8.89 -22.58 -4.51
N MET A 155 9.97 -21.86 -4.83
CA MET A 155 11.13 -21.78 -3.95
C MET A 155 10.77 -21.09 -2.62
N LEU A 156 9.95 -20.05 -2.65
CA LEU A 156 9.50 -19.38 -1.43
C LEU A 156 8.61 -20.29 -0.57
N LEU A 157 7.76 -21.11 -1.19
CA LEU A 157 6.97 -22.14 -0.49
C LEU A 157 7.87 -23.20 0.17
N LYS A 158 8.98 -23.57 -0.48
CA LYS A 158 10.00 -24.45 0.11
C LYS A 158 10.65 -23.79 1.33
N ALA A 159 11.09 -22.53 1.23
CA ALA A 159 11.65 -21.77 2.35
C ALA A 159 10.67 -21.69 3.53
N LEU A 160 9.37 -21.47 3.26
CA LEU A 160 8.31 -21.49 4.27
C LEU A 160 8.17 -22.85 4.98
N SER A 161 8.36 -23.97 4.29
CA SER A 161 8.42 -25.29 4.93
C SER A 161 9.64 -25.39 5.85
N THR A 162 10.81 -24.98 5.36
CA THR A 162 12.07 -25.05 6.11
C THR A 162 12.05 -24.15 7.35
N TYR A 163 11.44 -22.95 7.29
CA TYR A 163 11.19 -22.13 8.48
C TYR A 163 10.28 -22.85 9.49
N LYS A 164 9.28 -23.62 9.04
CA LYS A 164 8.42 -24.43 9.93
C LYS A 164 9.28 -25.39 10.74
N GLU A 165 10.10 -26.16 10.02
CA GLU A 165 10.97 -27.19 10.57
C GLU A 165 11.95 -26.60 11.56
N ALA A 166 12.63 -25.51 11.19
CA ALA A 166 13.61 -24.85 12.05
C ALA A 166 13.01 -24.44 13.41
N SER A 167 11.77 -23.92 13.42
CA SER A 167 11.07 -23.53 14.65
C SER A 167 10.55 -24.70 15.49
N ALA A 168 10.48 -25.90 14.91
CA ALA A 168 9.96 -27.11 15.55
C ALA A 168 11.07 -28.03 16.10
N LEU A 169 12.33 -27.78 15.75
CA LEU A 169 13.47 -28.56 16.23
C LEU A 169 13.72 -28.36 17.73
N PRO A 170 14.17 -29.41 18.44
CA PRO A 170 14.48 -29.32 19.87
C PRO A 170 15.65 -28.36 20.11
N ASN A 171 15.70 -27.76 21.30
CA ASN A 171 16.77 -26.84 21.72
C ASN A 171 16.95 -25.59 20.85
N ALA A 172 15.94 -25.21 20.06
CA ALA A 172 15.91 -23.90 19.40
C ALA A 172 15.85 -22.80 20.46
N THR A 173 16.74 -21.80 20.35
CA THR A 173 16.73 -20.68 21.29
C THR A 173 15.48 -19.82 21.07
N PRO A 174 14.97 -19.12 22.11
CA PRO A 174 13.82 -18.23 21.93
C PRO A 174 14.05 -17.17 20.84
N ASP A 175 15.24 -16.58 20.77
CA ASP A 175 15.56 -15.57 19.74
C ASP A 175 15.53 -16.16 18.32
N LEU A 176 15.97 -17.42 18.15
CA LEU A 176 15.91 -18.11 16.87
C LEU A 176 14.46 -18.45 16.48
N ILE A 177 13.65 -18.94 17.43
CA ILE A 177 12.22 -19.21 17.20
C ILE A 177 11.52 -17.94 16.75
N LYS A 178 11.77 -16.82 17.45
CA LYS A 178 11.20 -15.51 17.11
C LYS A 178 11.60 -15.08 15.69
N ALA A 179 12.90 -15.10 15.37
CA ALA A 179 13.40 -14.69 14.06
C ALA A 179 12.84 -15.58 12.93
N THR A 180 12.77 -16.89 13.16
CA THR A 180 12.26 -17.88 12.21
C THR A 180 10.78 -17.67 11.90
N LEU A 181 9.95 -17.61 12.94
CA LEU A 181 8.51 -17.47 12.76
C LEU A 181 8.13 -16.08 12.25
N LYS A 182 8.88 -15.03 12.62
CA LYS A 182 8.64 -13.68 12.11
C LYS A 182 8.88 -13.62 10.60
N LYS A 183 10.03 -14.12 10.12
CA LYS A 183 10.33 -14.22 8.69
C LYS A 183 9.30 -15.07 7.95
N ARG A 184 8.90 -16.20 8.54
CA ARG A 184 7.82 -17.05 7.99
C ARG A 184 6.52 -16.27 7.81
N ALA A 185 6.07 -15.53 8.83
CA ALA A 185 4.83 -14.75 8.76
C ALA A 185 4.91 -13.66 7.67
N GLU A 186 6.02 -12.92 7.60
CA GLU A 186 6.28 -11.91 6.56
C GLU A 186 6.17 -12.50 5.15
N ARG A 187 6.81 -13.64 4.90
CA ARG A 187 6.77 -14.32 3.59
C ARG A 187 5.41 -14.95 3.28
N GLN A 188 4.66 -15.41 4.29
CA GLN A 188 3.28 -15.85 4.12
C GLN A 188 2.36 -14.70 3.69
N GLN A 189 2.51 -13.51 4.30
CA GLN A 189 1.77 -12.32 3.90
C GLN A 189 2.11 -11.90 2.47
N PHE A 190 3.40 -11.93 2.11
CA PHE A 190 3.86 -11.64 0.74
C PHE A 190 3.18 -12.53 -0.31
N LEU A 191 3.04 -13.83 -0.02
CA LEU A 191 2.33 -14.77 -0.90
C LEU A 191 0.80 -14.68 -0.84
N GLY A 192 0.24 -13.71 -0.11
CA GLY A 192 -1.21 -13.59 0.10
C GLY A 192 -1.82 -14.68 1.00
N ARG A 193 -0.99 -15.47 1.70
CA ARG A 193 -1.43 -16.56 2.59
C ARG A 193 -1.81 -16.02 3.98
N GLN A 194 -2.77 -15.09 4.02
CA GLN A 194 -3.09 -14.31 5.22
C GLN A 194 -3.50 -15.16 6.43
N ARG A 195 -4.36 -16.17 6.23
CA ARG A 195 -4.75 -17.11 7.31
C ARG A 195 -3.56 -17.89 7.88
N GLY A 196 -2.60 -18.24 7.02
CA GLY A 196 -1.38 -18.93 7.43
C GLY A 196 -0.43 -18.03 8.21
N ALA A 197 -0.33 -16.75 7.82
CA ALA A 197 0.44 -15.75 8.55
C ALA A 197 -0.16 -15.47 9.93
N LEU A 198 -1.49 -15.35 10.01
CA LEU A 198 -2.23 -15.16 11.26
C LEU A 198 -1.93 -16.29 12.26
N ALA A 199 -2.02 -17.55 11.83
CA ALA A 199 -1.71 -18.69 12.69
C ALA A 199 -0.25 -18.69 13.19
N THR A 200 0.69 -18.27 12.34
CA THR A 200 2.10 -18.11 12.73
C THR A 200 2.28 -17.00 13.77
N LEU A 201 1.62 -15.85 13.60
CA LEU A 201 1.68 -14.72 14.52
C LEU A 201 1.01 -15.01 15.87
N GLN A 202 -0.12 -15.72 15.87
CA GLN A 202 -0.76 -16.21 17.10
C GLN A 202 0.20 -17.09 17.90
N LYS A 203 0.90 -18.02 17.24
CA LYS A 203 1.94 -18.84 17.88
C LYS A 203 3.08 -17.99 18.44
N LEU A 204 3.51 -16.95 17.72
CA LEU A 204 4.54 -16.02 18.18
C LEU A 204 4.13 -15.27 19.44
N VAL A 205 2.92 -14.70 19.47
CA VAL A 205 2.40 -13.97 20.64
C VAL A 205 2.19 -14.92 21.82
N GLN A 206 1.80 -16.18 21.59
CA GLN A 206 1.69 -17.18 22.66
C GLN A 206 3.06 -17.50 23.30
N ILE A 207 4.13 -17.55 22.51
CA ILE A 207 5.49 -17.82 23.01
C ILE A 207 6.12 -16.56 23.64
N PHE A 208 5.77 -15.37 23.13
CA PHE A 208 6.33 -14.08 23.54
C PHE A 208 5.22 -13.08 23.93
N PRO A 209 4.46 -13.33 25.02
CA PRO A 209 3.28 -12.53 25.36
C PRO A 209 3.59 -11.07 25.73
N GLU A 210 4.83 -10.77 26.14
CA GLU A 210 5.27 -9.42 26.51
C GLU A 210 5.78 -8.59 25.31
N ASP A 211 5.90 -9.18 24.12
CA ASP A 211 6.42 -8.50 22.95
C ASP A 211 5.32 -7.71 22.23
N MET A 212 5.24 -6.41 22.52
CA MET A 212 4.23 -5.52 21.95
C MET A 212 4.34 -5.39 20.42
N ALA A 213 5.54 -5.53 19.84
CA ALA A 213 5.70 -5.49 18.39
C ALA A 213 5.02 -6.70 17.73
N LEU A 214 5.09 -7.88 18.35
CA LEU A 214 4.40 -9.07 17.86
C LEU A 214 2.87 -8.98 18.00
N LYS A 215 2.38 -8.35 19.07
CA LYS A 215 0.95 -8.04 19.20
C LYS A 215 0.49 -7.04 18.13
N ASN A 216 1.29 -6.01 17.85
CA ASN A 216 1.04 -5.09 16.75
C ASN A 216 0.98 -5.82 15.40
N ASP A 217 1.97 -6.68 15.09
CA ASP A 217 2.00 -7.49 13.88
C ASP A 217 0.75 -8.42 13.79
N LEU A 218 0.30 -8.99 14.92
CA LEU A 218 -0.93 -9.80 15.01
C LEU A 218 -2.19 -8.96 14.70
N GLY A 219 -2.27 -7.74 15.21
CA GLY A 219 -3.36 -6.80 14.91
C GLY A 219 -3.45 -6.50 13.42
N VAL A 220 -2.31 -6.25 12.76
CA VAL A 220 -2.26 -6.08 11.29
C VAL A 220 -2.73 -7.34 10.56
N ALA A 221 -2.34 -8.52 11.00
CA ALA A 221 -2.77 -9.77 10.36
C ALA A 221 -4.29 -9.99 10.45
N HIS A 222 -4.94 -9.58 11.54
CA HIS A 222 -6.40 -9.57 11.63
C HIS A 222 -7.05 -8.58 10.65
N LEU A 223 -6.49 -7.37 10.50
CA LEU A 223 -6.97 -6.39 9.51
C LEU A 223 -6.87 -6.91 8.09
N LEU A 224 -5.77 -7.59 7.73
CA LEU A 224 -5.55 -8.14 6.38
C LEU A 224 -6.54 -9.25 6.00
N ILE A 225 -7.20 -9.88 6.96
CA ILE A 225 -8.28 -10.85 6.71
C ILE A 225 -9.69 -10.26 6.89
N GLY A 226 -9.80 -8.94 7.16
CA GLY A 226 -11.06 -8.24 7.40
C GLY A 226 -11.65 -8.46 8.80
N ASP A 227 -10.90 -9.02 9.75
CA ASP A 227 -11.35 -9.25 11.13
C ASP A 227 -11.05 -8.04 12.02
N ASN A 228 -11.77 -6.94 11.76
CA ASN A 228 -11.61 -5.68 12.50
C ASN A 228 -11.89 -5.85 13.99
N LYS A 229 -12.79 -6.77 14.36
CA LYS A 229 -13.23 -7.00 15.74
C LYS A 229 -12.11 -7.60 16.59
N SER A 230 -11.38 -8.59 16.06
CA SER A 230 -10.22 -9.15 16.76
C SER A 230 -9.03 -8.19 16.74
N ALA A 231 -8.79 -7.51 15.61
CA ALA A 231 -7.73 -6.49 15.53
C ALA A 231 -7.92 -5.39 16.61
N LYS A 232 -9.16 -4.95 16.81
CA LYS A 232 -9.52 -3.95 17.83
C LYS A 232 -9.11 -4.40 19.22
N ARG A 233 -9.50 -5.63 19.62
CA ARG A 233 -9.15 -6.21 20.93
C ARG A 233 -7.64 -6.27 21.15
N VAL A 234 -6.89 -6.67 20.12
CA VAL A 234 -5.43 -6.74 20.19
C VAL A 234 -4.85 -5.36 20.48
N TYR A 235 -5.30 -4.31 19.79
CA TYR A 235 -4.81 -2.95 20.05
C TYR A 235 -5.33 -2.36 21.37
N GLU A 236 -6.52 -2.71 21.83
CA GLU A 236 -7.01 -2.38 23.18
C GLU A 236 -6.08 -2.97 24.25
N GLU A 237 -5.67 -4.24 24.12
CA GLU A 237 -4.72 -4.88 25.03
C GLU A 237 -3.34 -4.22 25.00
N VAL A 238 -2.84 -3.86 23.80
CA VAL A 238 -1.55 -3.16 23.68
C VAL A 238 -1.62 -1.78 24.32
N LEU A 239 -2.68 -1.01 24.08
CA LEU A 239 -2.84 0.35 24.62
C LEU A 239 -3.14 0.36 26.12
N ALA A 240 -3.72 -0.71 26.67
CA ALA A 240 -3.89 -0.87 28.12
C ALA A 240 -2.54 -0.99 28.86
N ILE A 241 -1.54 -1.60 28.22
CA ILE A 241 -0.20 -1.82 28.80
C ILE A 241 0.76 -0.69 28.41
N ALA A 242 0.71 -0.24 27.16
CA ALA A 242 1.57 0.79 26.60
C ALA A 242 0.72 1.89 25.94
N PRO A 243 0.12 2.81 26.73
CA PRO A 243 -0.75 3.87 26.21
C PRO A 243 -0.07 4.83 25.21
N SER A 244 1.26 4.91 25.23
CA SER A 244 2.05 5.74 24.32
C SER A 244 2.44 5.06 23.01
N ASN A 245 2.05 3.80 22.78
CA ASN A 245 2.42 3.06 21.57
C ASN A 245 1.71 3.64 20.33
N GLY A 246 2.42 4.45 19.55
CA GLY A 246 1.84 5.16 18.42
C GLY A 246 1.36 4.25 17.30
N PHE A 247 2.05 3.13 17.06
CA PHE A 247 1.63 2.13 16.08
C PHE A 247 0.25 1.56 16.45
N ALA A 248 0.03 1.21 17.71
CA ALA A 248 -1.27 0.74 18.17
C ALA A 248 -2.33 1.85 18.09
N LYS A 249 -1.98 3.10 18.41
CA LYS A 249 -2.91 4.24 18.31
C LYS A 249 -3.40 4.46 16.87
N VAL A 250 -2.51 4.54 15.88
CA VAL A 250 -2.94 4.78 14.49
C VAL A 250 -3.85 3.67 13.95
N HIS A 251 -3.55 2.40 14.28
CA HIS A 251 -4.37 1.27 13.84
C HIS A 251 -5.70 1.19 14.60
N TYR A 252 -5.72 1.48 15.89
CA TYR A 252 -6.95 1.56 16.66
C TYR A 252 -7.84 2.70 16.16
N GLY A 253 -7.28 3.88 15.91
CA GLY A 253 -7.99 5.01 15.31
C GLY A 253 -8.55 4.68 13.92
N PHE A 254 -7.76 4.00 13.07
CA PHE A 254 -8.24 3.49 11.78
C PHE A 254 -9.45 2.56 11.93
N ILE A 255 -9.41 1.63 12.89
CA ILE A 255 -10.54 0.71 13.16
C ILE A 255 -11.77 1.50 13.61
N LEU A 256 -11.63 2.40 14.58
CA LEU A 256 -12.74 3.24 15.06
C LEU A 256 -13.39 4.01 13.90
N LYS A 257 -12.58 4.58 13.01
CA LYS A 257 -13.09 5.29 11.84
C LYS A 257 -13.87 4.36 10.89
N SER A 258 -13.39 3.14 10.66
CA SER A 258 -14.10 2.15 9.83
C SER A 258 -15.42 1.68 10.46
N GLU A 259 -15.53 1.72 11.80
CA GLU A 259 -16.78 1.54 12.56
C GLU A 259 -17.66 2.80 12.59
N ASN A 260 -17.35 3.82 11.78
CA ASN A 260 -18.02 5.12 11.73
C ASN A 260 -17.97 5.94 13.04
N LYS A 261 -17.06 5.61 13.97
CA LYS A 261 -16.80 6.37 15.19
C LYS A 261 -15.83 7.52 14.91
N ILE A 262 -16.27 8.46 14.07
CA ILE A 262 -15.41 9.50 13.47
C ILE A 262 -14.72 10.35 14.55
N ALA A 263 -15.48 10.97 15.46
CA ALA A 263 -14.92 11.82 16.52
C ALA A 263 -13.95 11.06 17.44
N GLU A 264 -14.28 9.81 17.81
CA GLU A 264 -13.42 8.97 18.65
C GLU A 264 -12.09 8.60 17.95
N SER A 265 -12.08 8.48 16.63
CA SER A 265 -10.89 8.08 15.86
C SER A 265 -9.80 9.14 15.78
N ILE A 266 -10.19 10.42 15.76
CA ILE A 266 -9.30 11.57 15.53
C ILE A 266 -8.14 11.64 16.52
N PRO A 267 -8.34 11.59 17.86
CA PRO A 267 -7.24 11.69 18.81
C PRO A 267 -6.23 10.54 18.65
N PHE A 268 -6.69 9.31 18.40
CA PHE A 268 -5.78 8.17 18.22
C PHE A 268 -4.96 8.26 16.93
N LEU A 269 -5.59 8.63 15.82
CA LEU A 269 -4.89 8.85 14.55
C LEU A 269 -3.86 9.97 14.67
N ARG A 270 -4.26 11.10 15.28
CA ARG A 270 -3.39 12.27 15.50
C ARG A 270 -2.20 11.92 16.38
N ASP A 271 -2.44 11.43 17.60
CA ASP A 271 -1.40 11.08 18.55
C ASP A 271 -0.43 10.03 18.00
N GLY A 272 -0.97 9.03 17.27
CA GLY A 272 -0.15 7.98 16.68
C GLY A 272 0.76 8.51 15.56
N LEU A 273 0.25 9.42 14.71
CA LEU A 273 1.07 10.10 13.70
C LEU A 273 2.13 11.02 14.34
N GLU A 274 1.77 11.71 15.42
CA GLU A 274 2.67 12.62 16.13
C GLU A 274 3.75 11.91 16.93
N SER A 275 3.55 10.65 17.33
CA SER A 275 4.56 9.88 18.06
C SER A 275 5.83 9.64 17.25
N GLY A 276 5.71 9.56 15.91
CA GLY A 276 6.83 9.22 15.02
C GLY A 276 7.36 7.79 15.18
N ASP A 277 6.61 6.89 15.83
CA ASP A 277 7.01 5.50 15.97
C ASP A 277 7.11 4.78 14.61
N PRO A 278 8.00 3.78 14.47
CA PRO A 278 8.10 3.01 13.23
C PRO A 278 6.76 2.43 12.80
N GLY A 279 6.36 2.71 11.56
CA GLY A 279 5.09 2.24 10.98
C GLY A 279 3.89 3.15 11.20
N THR A 280 4.05 4.32 11.84
CA THR A 280 2.98 5.33 11.91
C THR A 280 3.01 6.31 10.74
N ASP A 281 4.18 6.56 10.15
CA ASP A 281 4.34 7.42 8.97
C ASP A 281 3.86 6.71 7.69
N ASP A 282 2.54 6.61 7.54
CA ASP A 282 1.88 5.91 6.44
C ASP A 282 0.70 6.73 5.90
N GLY A 283 0.64 6.90 4.58
CA GLY A 283 -0.39 7.68 3.89
C GLY A 283 -1.82 7.33 4.25
N ARG A 284 -2.10 6.06 4.62
CA ARG A 284 -3.44 5.63 5.07
C ARG A 284 -3.91 6.40 6.30
N PHE A 285 -3.02 6.64 7.26
CA PHE A 285 -3.39 7.33 8.50
C PHE A 285 -3.56 8.83 8.29
N TYR A 286 -2.72 9.45 7.47
CA TYR A 286 -2.90 10.85 7.06
C TYR A 286 -4.24 11.03 6.33
N PHE A 287 -4.56 10.12 5.41
CA PHE A 287 -5.78 10.15 4.62
C PHE A 287 -7.01 10.05 5.53
N HIS A 288 -7.02 9.06 6.41
CA HIS A 288 -8.14 8.82 7.32
C HIS A 288 -8.30 9.87 8.40
N LEU A 289 -7.21 10.46 8.91
CA LEU A 289 -7.27 11.58 9.84
C LEU A 289 -7.88 12.81 9.18
N GLY A 290 -7.41 13.17 7.98
CA GLY A 290 -7.95 14.31 7.24
C GLY A 290 -9.44 14.12 6.89
N ASP A 291 -9.84 12.94 6.42
CA ASP A 291 -11.25 12.64 6.11
C ASP A 291 -12.12 12.68 7.38
N ALA A 292 -11.63 12.14 8.50
CA ALA A 292 -12.34 12.24 9.77
C ALA A 292 -12.53 13.69 10.23
N LEU A 293 -11.49 14.53 10.08
CA LEU A 293 -11.56 15.96 10.41
C LEU A 293 -12.54 16.71 9.49
N GLN A 294 -12.53 16.45 8.17
CA GLN A 294 -13.47 17.05 7.22
C GLN A 294 -14.92 16.74 7.58
N ARG A 295 -15.23 15.48 7.92
CA ARG A 295 -16.58 15.07 8.35
C ARG A 295 -17.04 15.73 9.64
N MET A 296 -16.11 16.18 10.47
CA MET A 296 -16.39 16.94 11.69
C MET A 296 -16.42 18.46 11.46
N GLY A 297 -16.21 18.93 10.22
CA GLY A 297 -16.11 20.35 9.90
C GLY A 297 -14.85 21.03 10.47
N ASP A 298 -13.78 20.27 10.71
CA ASP A 298 -12.50 20.80 11.22
C ASP A 298 -11.56 21.14 10.06
N ASP A 299 -11.36 22.44 9.84
CA ASP A 299 -10.49 23.00 8.78
C ASP A 299 -9.01 22.60 8.91
N SER A 300 -8.58 22.05 10.05
CA SER A 300 -7.23 21.53 10.22
C SER A 300 -6.95 20.28 9.37
N ALA A 301 -7.96 19.66 8.76
CA ALA A 301 -7.81 18.54 7.83
C ALA A 301 -6.75 18.80 6.74
N TYR A 302 -6.79 19.97 6.10
CA TYR A 302 -5.87 20.31 5.02
C TYR A 302 -4.42 20.49 5.50
N LYS A 303 -4.20 20.80 6.79
CA LYS A 303 -2.85 20.80 7.37
C LYS A 303 -2.26 19.39 7.42
N TRP A 304 -3.10 18.38 7.69
CA TRP A 304 -2.69 16.97 7.68
C TRP A 304 -2.49 16.44 6.26
N TYR A 305 -3.30 16.87 5.31
CA TYR A 305 -3.07 16.57 3.89
C TYR A 305 -1.77 17.19 3.37
N GLU A 306 -1.50 18.45 3.68
CA GLU A 306 -0.24 19.11 3.35
C GLU A 306 0.95 18.38 3.99
N ARG A 307 0.86 18.01 5.27
CA ARG A 307 1.90 17.22 5.94
C ARG A 307 2.11 15.85 5.29
N GLY A 308 1.03 15.18 4.87
CA GLY A 308 1.10 13.92 4.14
C GLY A 308 1.80 14.07 2.78
N HIS A 309 1.49 15.14 2.05
CA HIS A 309 2.16 15.49 0.79
C HIS A 309 3.66 15.77 0.99
N GLN A 310 4.02 16.59 1.99
CA GLN A 310 5.42 16.91 2.30
C GLN A 310 6.25 15.68 2.69
N ARG A 311 5.60 14.62 3.18
CA ARG A 311 6.23 13.33 3.48
C ARG A 311 6.22 12.34 2.31
N GLY A 312 5.71 12.75 1.14
CA GLY A 312 5.67 11.93 -0.07
C GLY A 312 4.52 10.92 -0.11
N HIS A 313 3.54 11.00 0.80
CA HIS A 313 2.40 10.06 0.81
C HIS A 313 1.33 10.41 -0.23
N PHE A 314 1.20 11.69 -0.58
CA PHE A 314 0.22 12.18 -1.54
C PHE A 314 0.91 12.95 -2.67
N ALA A 315 0.40 12.81 -3.90
CA ALA A 315 0.90 13.55 -5.04
C ALA A 315 0.69 15.07 -4.86
N SER A 316 -0.42 15.45 -4.24
CA SER A 316 -0.68 16.82 -3.77
C SER A 316 -1.70 16.81 -2.63
N VAL A 317 -1.97 17.99 -2.05
CA VAL A 317 -3.06 18.18 -1.08
C VAL A 317 -4.41 17.72 -1.64
N TRP A 318 -4.64 17.88 -2.94
CA TRP A 318 -5.90 17.56 -3.61
C TRP A 318 -5.96 16.14 -4.15
N GLN A 319 -4.84 15.56 -4.56
CA GLN A 319 -4.75 14.22 -5.16
C GLN A 319 -4.13 13.24 -4.16
N ARG A 320 -4.98 12.48 -3.47
CA ARG A 320 -4.62 11.69 -2.28
C ARG A 320 -4.86 10.19 -2.45
N SER A 321 -4.98 9.73 -3.69
CA SER A 321 -4.94 8.29 -3.99
C SER A 321 -3.63 7.67 -3.50
N LEU A 322 -3.68 6.40 -3.08
CA LEU A 322 -2.53 5.70 -2.49
C LEU A 322 -1.92 4.64 -3.42
N TYR A 323 -2.62 4.23 -4.48
CA TYR A 323 -2.17 3.20 -5.41
C TYR A 323 -1.85 3.81 -6.78
N ASN A 324 -0.71 4.49 -6.88
CA ASN A 324 -0.41 5.36 -8.01
C ASN A 324 0.64 4.78 -8.97
N VAL A 325 0.71 5.38 -10.16
CA VAL A 325 1.87 5.36 -11.05
C VAL A 325 2.38 6.79 -11.17
N ASP A 326 3.65 7.00 -10.89
CA ASP A 326 4.26 8.32 -10.92
C ASP A 326 4.43 8.85 -12.34
N GLY A 327 4.43 10.16 -12.49
CA GLY A 327 4.62 10.84 -13.78
C GLY A 327 3.38 10.91 -14.68
N LEU A 328 2.26 10.30 -14.28
CA LEU A 328 0.99 10.50 -15.00
C LEU A 328 0.52 11.94 -14.86
N LYS A 329 0.09 12.54 -15.97
CA LYS A 329 -0.49 13.88 -16.02
C LYS A 329 -1.65 14.00 -15.03
N ALA A 330 -1.56 14.97 -14.13
CA ALA A 330 -2.56 15.18 -13.08
C ALA A 330 -3.32 16.49 -13.30
N GLN A 331 -4.63 16.38 -13.57
CA GLN A 331 -5.55 17.52 -13.60
C GLN A 331 -6.95 17.05 -13.21
N PRO A 332 -7.76 17.88 -12.51
CA PRO A 332 -9.05 17.45 -11.97
C PRO A 332 -10.08 17.16 -13.07
N TRP A 333 -10.17 18.04 -14.06
CA TRP A 333 -11.14 17.91 -15.16
C TRP A 333 -10.43 17.65 -16.49
N TRP A 334 -11.02 16.80 -17.31
CA TRP A 334 -10.50 16.42 -18.61
C TRP A 334 -11.51 16.70 -19.71
N THR A 335 -11.03 17.11 -20.89
CA THR A 335 -11.86 17.10 -22.09
C THR A 335 -11.77 15.74 -22.78
N PRO A 336 -12.79 15.32 -23.55
CA PRO A 336 -12.73 14.11 -24.37
C PRO A 336 -11.52 14.06 -25.31
N LYS A 337 -11.02 15.22 -25.75
CA LYS A 337 -9.83 15.31 -26.59
C LYS A 337 -8.56 15.00 -25.81
N ASP A 338 -8.44 15.52 -24.58
CA ASP A 338 -7.26 15.31 -23.73
C ASP A 338 -7.07 13.84 -23.34
N THR A 339 -8.16 13.07 -23.28
CA THR A 339 -8.09 11.64 -22.95
C THR A 339 -7.70 10.75 -24.14
N GLY A 340 -7.81 11.25 -25.37
CA GLY A 340 -7.67 10.41 -26.57
C GLY A 340 -8.82 9.41 -26.80
N TYR A 341 -9.82 9.33 -25.91
CA TYR A 341 -10.94 8.38 -25.99
C TYR A 341 -12.19 9.00 -26.64
N MET A 342 -11.99 9.81 -27.69
CA MET A 342 -13.07 10.53 -28.38
C MET A 342 -14.15 9.60 -28.93
N ASP A 343 -13.78 8.41 -29.42
CA ASP A 343 -14.73 7.47 -30.02
C ASP A 343 -15.63 6.82 -28.98
N LEU A 344 -15.09 6.47 -27.81
CA LEU A 344 -15.89 6.00 -26.67
C LEU A 344 -16.89 7.08 -26.25
N VAL A 345 -16.42 8.32 -26.05
CA VAL A 345 -17.30 9.45 -25.66
C VAL A 345 -18.40 9.67 -26.70
N LYS A 346 -18.07 9.72 -27.99
CA LYS A 346 -19.08 9.85 -29.07
C LYS A 346 -20.08 8.71 -29.06
N THR A 347 -19.65 7.47 -28.83
CA THR A 347 -20.55 6.32 -28.78
C THR A 347 -21.49 6.40 -27.58
N LEU A 348 -20.98 6.78 -26.40
CA LEU A 348 -21.79 7.04 -25.21
C LEU A 348 -22.82 8.14 -25.46
N GLU A 349 -22.39 9.31 -25.95
CA GLU A 349 -23.29 10.45 -26.23
C GLU A 349 -24.29 10.17 -27.35
N ARG A 350 -23.96 9.37 -28.37
CA ARG A 350 -24.91 9.04 -29.46
C ARG A 350 -25.97 8.05 -29.03
N ASN A 351 -25.62 7.13 -28.13
CA ASN A 351 -26.48 6.02 -27.70
C ASN A 351 -27.09 6.24 -26.30
N TRP A 352 -26.97 7.43 -25.74
CA TRP A 352 -27.36 7.71 -24.35
C TRP A 352 -28.80 7.35 -24.02
N ARG A 353 -29.74 7.50 -24.97
CA ARG A 353 -31.14 7.12 -24.77
C ARG A 353 -31.30 5.62 -24.63
N THR A 354 -30.63 4.83 -25.49
CA THR A 354 -30.61 3.38 -25.37
C THR A 354 -30.05 2.94 -24.02
N ILE A 355 -28.95 3.56 -23.58
CA ILE A 355 -28.30 3.29 -22.29
C ILE A 355 -29.25 3.63 -21.13
N ARG A 356 -29.90 4.80 -21.17
CA ARG A 356 -30.89 5.24 -20.19
C ARG A 356 -32.08 4.28 -20.13
N ASP A 357 -32.67 3.95 -21.27
CA ASP A 357 -33.92 3.18 -21.32
C ASP A 357 -33.71 1.74 -20.80
N GLU A 358 -32.53 1.14 -21.04
CA GLU A 358 -32.15 -0.13 -20.43
C GLU A 358 -31.97 -0.02 -18.90
N ALA A 359 -31.36 1.06 -18.42
CA ALA A 359 -31.21 1.31 -16.99
C ALA A 359 -32.57 1.49 -16.28
N LEU A 360 -33.48 2.27 -16.88
CA LEU A 360 -34.83 2.49 -16.36
C LEU A 360 -35.63 1.18 -16.34
N SER A 361 -35.52 0.34 -17.38
CA SER A 361 -36.14 -1.00 -17.41
C SER A 361 -35.68 -1.90 -16.26
N VAL A 362 -34.45 -1.74 -15.77
CA VAL A 362 -33.92 -2.46 -14.61
C VAL A 362 -34.39 -1.84 -13.30
N MET A 363 -34.44 -0.51 -13.20
CA MET A 363 -34.95 0.21 -12.02
C MET A 363 -36.43 -0.05 -11.75
N ASP A 364 -37.26 -0.06 -12.81
CA ASP A 364 -38.71 -0.23 -12.71
C ASP A 364 -39.12 -1.65 -12.30
N LYS A 365 -38.29 -2.64 -12.66
CA LYS A 365 -38.49 -4.00 -12.22
C LYS A 365 -37.93 -4.10 -10.80
N THR A 366 -38.73 -4.59 -9.84
CA THR A 366 -38.36 -4.86 -8.44
C THR A 366 -37.32 -6.00 -8.30
N THR A 367 -36.29 -5.98 -9.15
CA THR A 367 -35.27 -7.00 -9.34
C THR A 367 -34.20 -6.96 -8.25
N GLY A 368 -34.11 -5.86 -7.50
CA GLY A 368 -33.07 -5.66 -6.48
C GLY A 368 -31.65 -5.53 -7.07
N LEU A 369 -31.51 -5.28 -8.37
CA LEU A 369 -30.21 -5.18 -9.04
C LEU A 369 -29.48 -3.86 -8.77
N PHE A 370 -30.22 -2.80 -8.45
CA PHE A 370 -29.64 -1.60 -7.85
C PHE A 370 -29.40 -1.86 -6.36
N VAL A 371 -28.13 -2.03 -6.00
CA VAL A 371 -27.71 -2.23 -4.62
C VAL A 371 -27.28 -0.89 -4.01
N PRO A 372 -27.48 -0.66 -2.70
CA PRO A 372 -26.94 0.51 -2.04
C PRO A 372 -25.43 0.64 -2.25
N GLU A 373 -24.92 1.86 -2.35
CA GLU A 373 -23.48 2.10 -2.27
C GLU A 373 -23.02 1.79 -0.84
N GLU A 374 -22.09 0.83 -0.72
CA GLU A 374 -21.62 0.28 0.56
C GLU A 374 -20.39 1.01 1.10
N GLU A 375 -19.72 1.82 0.26
CA GLU A 375 -18.64 2.66 0.74
C GLU A 375 -19.20 3.74 1.70
N ASN A 376 -18.58 3.91 2.87
CA ASN A 376 -18.99 4.86 3.91
C ASN A 376 -18.66 6.33 3.50
N LEU A 377 -19.16 6.76 2.33
CA LEU A 377 -18.94 8.05 1.70
C LEU A 377 -20.15 8.97 1.81
N ARG A 378 -21.33 8.41 2.07
CA ARG A 378 -22.59 9.16 2.15
C ARG A 378 -22.76 9.82 3.52
N GLU A 379 -23.04 11.12 3.55
CA GLU A 379 -23.49 11.82 4.77
C GLU A 379 -24.96 11.48 5.06
N LYS A 380 -25.81 11.64 4.04
CA LYS A 380 -27.27 11.52 4.13
C LYS A 380 -27.86 11.17 2.76
N GLY A 381 -29.12 10.77 2.75
CA GLY A 381 -29.88 10.38 1.56
C GLY A 381 -29.64 8.93 1.12
N GLU A 382 -29.99 8.64 -0.13
CA GLU A 382 -29.92 7.30 -0.72
C GLU A 382 -29.16 7.30 -2.04
N TRP A 383 -28.20 6.39 -2.14
CA TRP A 383 -27.34 6.22 -3.30
C TRP A 383 -27.24 4.74 -3.65
N GLY A 384 -27.62 4.39 -4.88
CA GLY A 384 -27.57 3.03 -5.40
C GLY A 384 -26.73 2.92 -6.66
N GLN A 385 -26.26 1.71 -6.92
CA GLN A 385 -25.45 1.37 -8.09
C GLN A 385 -25.89 0.04 -8.72
N PHE A 386 -25.70 -0.08 -10.03
CA PHE A 386 -25.88 -1.32 -10.77
C PHE A 386 -24.67 -1.56 -11.69
N THR A 387 -23.83 -2.51 -11.29
CA THR A 387 -22.49 -2.72 -11.85
C THR A 387 -22.48 -3.73 -13.00
N LEU A 388 -21.83 -3.37 -14.10
CA LEU A 388 -21.70 -4.17 -15.33
C LEU A 388 -20.28 -4.73 -15.50
N TRP A 389 -19.25 -3.96 -15.14
CA TRP A 389 -17.87 -4.40 -15.05
C TRP A 389 -17.25 -3.93 -13.74
N GLN A 390 -16.43 -4.77 -13.14
CA GLN A 390 -15.60 -4.44 -11.98
C GLN A 390 -14.26 -5.14 -12.12
N GLN A 391 -13.16 -4.43 -11.86
CA GLN A 391 -11.81 -4.98 -11.96
C GLN A 391 -11.53 -5.65 -13.33
N GLY A 392 -12.04 -5.05 -14.41
CA GLY A 392 -11.90 -5.58 -15.76
C GLY A 392 -12.69 -6.87 -16.04
N LYS A 393 -13.57 -7.30 -15.14
CA LYS A 393 -14.40 -8.51 -15.27
C LYS A 393 -15.86 -8.13 -15.52
N LYS A 394 -16.46 -8.75 -16.55
CA LYS A 394 -17.86 -8.58 -16.92
C LYS A 394 -18.79 -9.29 -15.93
N ALA A 395 -19.79 -8.60 -15.42
CA ALA A 395 -20.89 -9.16 -14.65
C ALA A 395 -21.95 -9.77 -15.60
N GLY A 396 -21.84 -11.07 -15.87
CA GLY A 396 -22.68 -11.75 -16.86
C GLY A 396 -24.19 -11.71 -16.57
N GLU A 397 -24.60 -11.70 -15.30
CA GLU A 397 -26.00 -11.54 -14.90
C GLU A 397 -26.51 -10.13 -15.15
N SER A 398 -25.79 -9.11 -14.69
CA SER A 398 -26.11 -7.70 -14.93
C SER A 398 -26.24 -7.40 -16.42
N CYS A 399 -25.26 -7.83 -17.22
CA CYS A 399 -25.25 -7.56 -18.66
C CYS A 399 -26.36 -8.26 -19.45
N ARG A 400 -26.97 -9.34 -18.92
CA ARG A 400 -28.16 -9.94 -19.54
C ARG A 400 -29.39 -9.03 -19.42
N SER A 401 -29.42 -8.15 -18.42
CA SER A 401 -30.52 -7.21 -18.19
C SER A 401 -30.38 -5.92 -19.02
N VAL A 402 -29.16 -5.60 -19.48
CA VAL A 402 -28.85 -4.42 -20.29
C VAL A 402 -27.97 -4.78 -21.52
N PRO A 403 -28.45 -5.70 -22.38
CA PRO A 403 -27.63 -6.33 -23.40
C PRO A 403 -27.09 -5.35 -24.45
N LYS A 404 -27.84 -4.30 -24.81
CA LYS A 404 -27.40 -3.31 -25.81
C LYS A 404 -26.26 -2.46 -25.24
N THR A 405 -26.39 -2.00 -24.00
CA THR A 405 -25.36 -1.22 -23.30
C THR A 405 -24.07 -2.03 -23.17
N CYS A 406 -24.16 -3.29 -22.74
CA CYS A 406 -22.98 -4.14 -22.63
C CYS A 406 -22.37 -4.46 -24.01
N GLY A 407 -23.17 -4.72 -25.04
CA GLY A 407 -22.67 -4.94 -26.40
C GLY A 407 -21.96 -3.72 -26.99
N LEU A 408 -22.42 -2.50 -26.68
CA LEU A 408 -21.71 -1.27 -27.06
C LEU A 408 -20.33 -1.19 -26.41
N LEU A 409 -20.24 -1.46 -25.11
CA LEU A 409 -18.99 -1.31 -24.34
C LEU A 409 -17.93 -2.37 -24.64
N GLU A 410 -18.32 -3.56 -25.10
CA GLU A 410 -17.38 -4.63 -25.46
C GLU A 410 -16.35 -4.21 -26.54
N HIS A 411 -16.65 -3.18 -27.31
CA HIS A 411 -15.76 -2.63 -28.34
C HIS A 411 -14.65 -1.74 -27.78
N TYR A 412 -14.67 -1.43 -26.47
CA TYR A 412 -13.77 -0.46 -25.83
C TYR A 412 -12.95 -1.11 -24.70
N PRO A 413 -11.81 -1.76 -25.03
CA PRO A 413 -10.94 -2.41 -24.04
C PRO A 413 -10.29 -1.44 -23.04
N GLU A 414 -10.18 -0.16 -23.38
CA GLU A 414 -9.72 0.89 -22.45
C GLU A 414 -10.62 1.06 -21.22
N ALA A 415 -11.92 0.74 -21.36
CA ALA A 415 -12.90 0.75 -20.28
C ALA A 415 -13.13 -0.66 -19.72
N THR A 416 -13.48 -1.61 -20.58
CA THR A 416 -13.85 -2.98 -20.15
C THR A 416 -12.67 -3.77 -19.60
N GLY A 417 -11.45 -3.45 -20.03
CA GLY A 417 -10.20 -4.00 -19.51
C GLY A 417 -9.60 -3.19 -18.36
N CYS A 418 -10.28 -2.15 -17.85
CA CYS A 418 -9.79 -1.35 -16.73
C CYS A 418 -9.89 -2.12 -15.41
N LYS A 419 -8.77 -2.76 -15.01
CA LYS A 419 -8.68 -3.56 -13.78
C LYS A 419 -8.77 -2.75 -12.48
N ARG A 420 -8.61 -1.43 -12.56
CA ARG A 420 -8.72 -0.50 -11.44
C ARG A 420 -9.99 0.35 -11.50
N GLY A 421 -10.90 -0.01 -12.41
CA GLY A 421 -12.11 0.73 -12.73
C GLY A 421 -13.36 -0.12 -12.63
N GLN A 422 -14.49 0.56 -12.76
CA GLN A 422 -15.81 -0.02 -12.85
C GLN A 422 -16.60 0.62 -14.00
N ILE A 423 -17.57 -0.14 -14.50
CA ILE A 423 -18.61 0.38 -15.38
C ILE A 423 -19.94 0.10 -14.69
N LYS A 424 -20.68 1.15 -14.34
CA LYS A 424 -21.89 1.02 -13.53
C LYS A 424 -22.89 2.13 -13.78
N PHE A 425 -24.17 1.82 -13.63
CA PHE A 425 -25.20 2.85 -13.44
C PHE A 425 -25.17 3.33 -11.99
N SER A 426 -25.43 4.62 -11.79
CA SER A 426 -25.52 5.20 -10.46
C SER A 426 -26.75 6.09 -10.34
N VAL A 427 -27.61 5.76 -9.38
CA VAL A 427 -28.83 6.50 -9.05
C VAL A 427 -28.68 7.18 -7.70
N MET A 428 -29.05 8.45 -7.61
CA MET A 428 -28.97 9.23 -6.39
C MET A 428 -30.30 9.94 -6.13
N GLN A 429 -30.87 9.72 -4.95
CA GLN A 429 -32.18 10.26 -4.55
C GLN A 429 -32.06 11.70 -4.04
N PRO A 430 -33.16 12.47 -4.03
CA PRO A 430 -33.24 13.78 -3.37
C PRO A 430 -32.67 13.80 -1.95
N GLY A 431 -32.01 14.91 -1.59
CA GLY A 431 -31.44 15.13 -0.27
C GLY A 431 -30.16 14.34 0.00
N THR A 432 -29.50 13.81 -1.03
CA THR A 432 -28.26 13.04 -0.89
C THR A 432 -27.04 13.94 -0.93
N HIS A 433 -26.14 13.75 0.03
CA HIS A 433 -24.82 14.37 0.05
C HIS A 433 -23.75 13.29 0.25
N VAL A 434 -22.71 13.34 -0.59
CA VAL A 434 -21.54 12.47 -0.51
C VAL A 434 -20.37 13.33 -0.06
N TRP A 435 -19.73 12.95 1.04
CA TRP A 435 -18.59 13.64 1.64
C TRP A 435 -17.46 13.87 0.62
N PRO A 436 -16.60 14.89 0.83
CA PRO A 436 -15.34 15.01 0.11
C PRO A 436 -14.53 13.72 0.23
N HIS A 437 -14.15 13.12 -0.90
CA HIS A 437 -13.38 11.88 -0.93
C HIS A 437 -12.48 11.81 -2.17
N THR A 438 -11.56 10.85 -2.18
CA THR A 438 -10.73 10.53 -3.33
C THR A 438 -10.86 9.05 -3.67
N GLY A 439 -10.79 8.75 -4.96
CA GLY A 439 -10.59 7.39 -5.45
C GLY A 439 -9.22 6.83 -5.01
N PRO A 440 -9.05 5.50 -5.05
CA PRO A 440 -7.85 4.86 -4.52
C PRO A 440 -6.61 5.00 -5.41
N THR A 441 -6.73 5.44 -6.66
CA THR A 441 -5.69 5.32 -7.70
C THR A 441 -5.74 6.45 -8.71
N ASN A 442 -4.58 7.00 -9.12
CA ASN A 442 -4.47 7.95 -10.24
C ASN A 442 -4.47 7.26 -11.64
N CYS A 443 -4.45 5.93 -11.66
CA CYS A 443 -4.36 5.15 -12.91
C CYS A 443 -5.65 5.09 -13.73
N ARG A 444 -6.70 5.82 -13.36
CA ARG A 444 -7.97 5.83 -14.09
C ARG A 444 -8.51 7.24 -14.23
N LEU A 445 -9.28 7.46 -15.29
CA LEU A 445 -10.16 8.62 -15.41
C LEU A 445 -11.60 8.12 -15.35
N ARG A 446 -12.48 8.93 -14.76
CA ARG A 446 -13.88 8.61 -14.58
C ARG A 446 -14.76 9.45 -15.52
N MET A 447 -15.46 8.77 -16.42
CA MET A 447 -16.46 9.38 -17.27
C MET A 447 -17.85 9.26 -16.63
N HIS A 448 -18.60 10.36 -16.60
CA HIS A 448 -20.01 10.40 -16.19
C HIS A 448 -20.87 10.83 -17.37
N LEU A 449 -21.66 9.91 -17.93
CA LEU A 449 -22.72 10.21 -18.89
C LEU A 449 -24.02 10.52 -18.15
N GLY A 450 -24.61 11.69 -18.37
CA GLY A 450 -25.93 12.04 -17.83
C GLY A 450 -27.06 11.26 -18.52
N LEU A 451 -27.93 10.61 -17.74
CA LEU A 451 -29.06 9.82 -18.27
C LEU A 451 -30.42 10.42 -17.93
N VAL A 452 -30.66 10.70 -16.64
CA VAL A 452 -31.83 11.42 -16.13
C VAL A 452 -31.31 12.47 -15.16
N ILE A 453 -31.34 13.74 -15.56
CA ILE A 453 -30.75 14.82 -14.78
C ILE A 453 -31.82 15.89 -14.47
N PRO A 454 -32.19 16.08 -13.20
CA PRO A 454 -33.04 17.20 -12.81
C PRO A 454 -32.45 18.55 -13.24
N LYS A 455 -33.30 19.49 -13.65
CA LYS A 455 -32.86 20.80 -14.20
C LYS A 455 -31.98 21.61 -13.26
N THR A 456 -32.17 21.45 -11.95
CA THR A 456 -31.43 22.15 -10.89
C THR A 456 -31.20 21.21 -9.71
N GLY A 457 -30.21 21.52 -8.86
CA GLY A 457 -29.98 20.81 -7.60
C GLY A 457 -28.95 19.66 -7.67
N CYS A 458 -28.52 19.25 -8.86
CA CYS A 458 -27.48 18.22 -9.01
C CYS A 458 -26.13 18.84 -9.39
N LYS A 459 -25.11 18.66 -8.55
CA LYS A 459 -23.75 19.17 -8.81
C LYS A 459 -22.66 18.24 -8.27
N ILE A 460 -21.49 18.31 -8.89
CA ILE A 460 -20.25 17.65 -8.48
C ILE A 460 -19.11 18.66 -8.44
N ARG A 461 -18.39 18.70 -7.34
CA ARG A 461 -17.13 19.44 -7.20
C ARG A 461 -15.98 18.47 -7.38
N CYS A 462 -14.96 18.87 -8.13
CA CYS A 462 -13.65 18.22 -8.13
C CYS A 462 -12.62 19.33 -7.93
N THR A 463 -11.90 19.28 -6.80
CA THR A 463 -11.05 20.39 -6.30
C THR A 463 -11.83 21.69 -6.11
N ASN A 464 -11.47 22.76 -6.80
CA ASN A 464 -12.09 24.08 -6.71
C ASN A 464 -13.21 24.30 -7.73
N ASP A 465 -13.34 23.41 -8.71
CA ASP A 465 -14.27 23.55 -9.83
C ASP A 465 -15.51 22.68 -9.64
N THR A 466 -16.68 23.31 -9.67
CA THR A 466 -17.99 22.64 -9.57
C THR A 466 -18.68 22.61 -10.93
N ARG A 467 -19.21 21.45 -11.31
CA ARG A 467 -19.95 21.24 -12.57
C ARG A 467 -21.29 20.56 -12.31
N ALA A 468 -22.20 20.70 -13.27
CA ALA A 468 -23.45 19.96 -13.34
C ALA A 468 -23.41 18.96 -14.50
N TRP A 469 -24.21 17.91 -14.41
CA TRP A 469 -24.41 16.97 -15.51
C TRP A 469 -25.44 17.53 -16.50
N GLU A 470 -25.36 17.07 -17.74
CA GLU A 470 -26.37 17.29 -18.77
C GLU A 470 -26.77 15.94 -19.37
N GLU A 471 -28.04 15.77 -19.69
CA GLU A 471 -28.52 14.54 -20.33
C GLU A 471 -27.85 14.33 -21.70
N GLY A 472 -27.33 13.12 -21.91
CA GLY A 472 -26.63 12.74 -23.13
C GLY A 472 -25.23 13.34 -23.27
N LYS A 473 -24.69 14.00 -22.23
CA LYS A 473 -23.34 14.56 -22.23
C LYS A 473 -22.42 13.88 -21.24
N VAL A 474 -21.15 13.80 -21.60
CA VAL A 474 -20.10 13.19 -20.78
C VAL A 474 -19.28 14.27 -20.06
N LEU A 475 -19.20 14.16 -18.73
CA LEU A 475 -18.16 14.77 -17.93
C LEU A 475 -17.00 13.80 -17.76
N VAL A 476 -15.76 14.28 -17.77
CA VAL A 476 -14.58 13.47 -17.45
C VAL A 476 -13.77 14.17 -16.36
N PHE A 477 -13.47 13.44 -15.30
CA PHE A 477 -12.62 13.91 -14.22
C PHE A 477 -11.71 12.79 -13.72
N ASP A 478 -10.62 13.18 -13.08
CA ASP A 478 -9.76 12.26 -12.35
C ASP A 478 -10.29 12.13 -10.92
N ASP A 479 -10.86 10.97 -10.58
CA ASP A 479 -11.47 10.74 -9.27
C ASP A 479 -10.42 10.56 -8.15
N SER A 480 -9.13 10.47 -8.47
CA SER A 480 -8.06 10.52 -7.47
C SER A 480 -7.90 11.89 -6.80
N PHE A 481 -8.43 12.93 -7.44
CA PHE A 481 -8.60 14.25 -6.82
C PHE A 481 -9.81 14.26 -5.89
N GLU A 482 -9.76 15.11 -4.86
CA GLU A 482 -10.88 15.30 -3.96
C GLU A 482 -12.11 15.76 -4.73
N HIS A 483 -13.21 15.02 -4.57
CA HIS A 483 -14.48 15.34 -5.16
C HIS A 483 -15.63 15.11 -4.19
N GLU A 484 -16.72 15.84 -4.41
CA GLU A 484 -17.87 15.95 -3.52
C GLU A 484 -19.15 16.11 -4.36
N VAL A 485 -20.26 15.54 -3.90
CA VAL A 485 -21.48 15.42 -4.71
C VAL A 485 -22.71 15.81 -3.89
N TRP A 486 -23.58 16.63 -4.50
CA TRP A 486 -24.87 17.03 -3.95
C TRP A 486 -26.00 16.69 -4.90
N GLN A 487 -27.09 16.23 -4.30
CA GLN A 487 -28.37 15.97 -4.95
C GLN A 487 -29.46 16.67 -4.10
N ASP A 488 -29.67 17.95 -4.40
CA ASP A 488 -30.67 18.82 -3.78
C ASP A 488 -31.91 19.02 -4.67
N ALA A 489 -32.10 18.15 -5.67
CA ALA A 489 -33.24 18.19 -6.58
C ALA A 489 -34.48 17.53 -5.95
N ASP A 490 -35.63 17.67 -6.60
CA ASP A 490 -36.92 17.10 -6.20
C ASP A 490 -37.18 15.67 -6.72
N SER A 491 -36.32 15.20 -7.62
CA SER A 491 -36.42 13.92 -8.33
C SER A 491 -35.05 13.26 -8.42
N TYR A 492 -35.01 11.94 -8.66
CA TYR A 492 -33.75 11.20 -8.69
C TYR A 492 -32.84 11.64 -9.84
N ARG A 493 -31.52 11.45 -9.66
CA ARG A 493 -30.51 11.63 -10.71
C ARG A 493 -29.95 10.27 -11.10
N LEU A 494 -29.97 9.96 -12.39
CA LEU A 494 -29.37 8.74 -12.95
C LEU A 494 -28.22 9.11 -13.89
N ILE A 495 -27.05 8.52 -13.65
CA ILE A 495 -25.87 8.65 -14.50
C ILE A 495 -25.29 7.28 -14.84
N PHE A 496 -24.49 7.23 -15.90
CA PHE A 496 -23.68 6.07 -16.25
C PHE A 496 -22.20 6.40 -16.06
N ILE A 497 -21.55 5.63 -15.19
CA ILE A 497 -20.14 5.76 -14.84
C ILE A 497 -19.34 4.77 -15.67
N VAL A 498 -18.33 5.28 -16.39
CA VAL A 498 -17.40 4.46 -17.18
C VAL A 498 -15.98 4.87 -16.80
N ASP A 499 -15.31 4.03 -16.01
CA ASP A 499 -13.89 4.22 -15.72
C ASP A 499 -13.05 3.73 -16.91
N VAL A 500 -12.05 4.52 -17.28
CA VAL A 500 -11.05 4.17 -18.31
C VAL A 500 -9.65 4.20 -17.72
N TRP A 501 -8.72 3.45 -18.30
CA TRP A 501 -7.30 3.62 -17.99
C TRP A 501 -6.86 5.07 -18.19
N HIS A 502 -5.95 5.57 -17.34
CA HIS A 502 -5.29 6.84 -17.60
C HIS A 502 -4.58 6.78 -18.97
N PRO A 503 -4.73 7.79 -19.85
CA PRO A 503 -4.31 7.69 -21.25
C PRO A 503 -2.81 7.45 -21.44
N GLU A 504 -1.98 7.99 -20.54
CA GLU A 504 -0.51 7.86 -20.56
C GLU A 504 0.00 6.50 -20.05
N LEU A 505 -0.87 5.65 -19.49
CA LEU A 505 -0.45 4.30 -19.12
C LEU A 505 -0.16 3.48 -20.39
N THR A 506 1.03 2.90 -20.43
CA THR A 506 1.45 1.99 -21.48
C THR A 506 0.60 0.70 -21.47
N GLN A 507 0.56 0.01 -22.60
CA GLN A 507 -0.12 -1.29 -22.69
C GLN A 507 0.44 -2.30 -21.68
N TYR A 508 1.76 -2.30 -21.48
CA TYR A 508 2.42 -3.13 -20.48
C TYR A 508 1.90 -2.82 -19.07
N GLN A 509 1.90 -1.55 -18.63
CA GLN A 509 1.36 -1.17 -17.33
C GLN A 509 -0.11 -1.58 -17.16
N ARG A 510 -0.97 -1.35 -18.15
CA ARG A 510 -2.38 -1.77 -18.11
C ARG A 510 -2.51 -3.30 -17.90
N GLN A 511 -1.63 -4.09 -18.49
CA GLN A 511 -1.61 -5.55 -18.33
C GLN A 511 -1.03 -6.00 -16.99
N THR A 512 -0.05 -5.28 -16.43
CA THR A 512 0.71 -5.73 -15.25
C THR A 512 0.20 -5.18 -13.92
N LEU A 513 -0.39 -3.98 -13.91
CA LEU A 513 -0.93 -3.38 -12.68
C LEU A 513 -1.99 -4.29 -12.04
N SER A 514 -1.86 -4.48 -10.72
CA SER A 514 -2.85 -5.25 -9.95
C SER A 514 -4.23 -4.58 -10.01
N PRO A 515 -5.31 -5.40 -9.98
CA PRO A 515 -6.65 -4.89 -9.77
C PRO A 515 -6.80 -4.18 -8.41
N ILE A 516 -7.71 -3.21 -8.36
CA ILE A 516 -8.20 -2.51 -7.17
C ILE A 516 -9.72 -2.52 -7.29
#